data_AF-A0A832WS54-F1
#
_entry.id   AF-A0A832WS54-F1
#
_cell.length_a   1.000
_cell.length_b   1.000
_cell.length_c   1.000
_cell.angle_alpha   90.00
_cell.angle_beta   90.00
_cell.angle_gamma   90.00
#
_symmetry.space_group_name_H-M   'P 1'
#
loop_
_entity.id
_entity.type
_entity.pdbx_description
1 polymer ?
#
loop_
_entity_poly.entity_id
_entity_poly.type
_entity_poly.pdbx_seq_one_letter_code
_entity_poly.pdbx_strand_id
1 'polypeptide(L)'
;MNIPVERPLAAWTGSDRIRDQVMSALTIILKTGGCAWNRCRMCSYRHERYGELGQGGLEERLLSQVSWIRNNFCLDEIEAVKI
;
A
#
# COMPACT_ATOMS: atom_id res chain seq x y z
N MET A 1 21.30 -0.74 -7.96
CA MET A 1 20.86 -2.03 -7.39
C MET A 1 19.43 -2.25 -7.87
N ASN A 2 19.16 -3.34 -8.59
CA ASN A 2 17.83 -3.57 -9.18
C ASN A 2 16.99 -4.35 -8.16
N ILE A 3 16.24 -3.63 -7.31
CA ILE A 3 15.35 -4.25 -6.32
C ILE A 3 14.18 -4.85 -7.10
N PRO A 4 13.92 -6.18 -7.02
CA PRO A 4 12.80 -6.78 -7.73
C PRO A 4 11.49 -6.12 -7.29
N VAL A 5 10.71 -5.69 -8.28
CA VAL A 5 9.46 -4.95 -8.05
C VAL A 5 8.44 -5.89 -7.40
N GLU A 6 7.97 -5.51 -6.20
CA GLU A 6 7.09 -6.33 -5.38
C GLU A 6 5.67 -5.78 -5.40
N ARG A 7 4.67 -6.63 -5.58
CA ARG A 7 3.27 -6.19 -5.53
C ARG A 7 2.82 -5.95 -4.08
N PRO A 8 2.04 -4.89 -3.78
CA PRO A 8 1.41 -4.73 -2.47
C PRO A 8 0.38 -5.82 -2.17
N LEU A 9 -0.03 -5.94 -0.90
CA LEU A 9 -1.04 -6.93 -0.48
C LEU A 9 -2.37 -6.73 -1.21
N ALA A 10 -2.72 -5.48 -1.48
CA ALA A 10 -3.83 -5.10 -2.34
C ALA A 10 -3.63 -3.70 -2.92
N ALA A 11 -4.19 -3.46 -4.10
CA ALA A 11 -4.30 -2.14 -4.70
C ALA A 11 -5.49 -2.13 -5.67
N TRP A 12 -6.36 -1.11 -5.57
CA TRP A 12 -7.50 -0.95 -6.46
C TRP A 12 -7.95 0.50 -6.56
N THR A 13 -8.54 0.85 -7.71
CA THR A 13 -9.17 2.15 -7.94
C THR A 13 -10.65 2.11 -7.55
N GLY A 14 -11.21 3.27 -7.23
CA GLY A 14 -12.63 3.44 -6.94
C GLY A 14 -13.00 4.91 -6.82
N SER A 15 -14.19 5.18 -6.30
CA SER A 15 -14.65 6.53 -5.97
C SER A 15 -15.02 6.57 -4.50
N ASP A 16 -14.44 7.51 -3.77
CA ASP A 16 -14.68 7.68 -2.34
C ASP A 16 -15.14 9.09 -2.02
N ARG A 17 -15.92 9.23 -0.95
CA ARG A 17 -16.26 10.54 -0.39
C ARG A 17 -15.19 10.97 0.60
N ILE A 18 -14.38 11.96 0.23
CA ILE A 18 -13.32 12.54 1.06
C ILE A 18 -13.64 14.02 1.25
N ARG A 19 -13.79 14.46 2.51
CA ARG A 19 -14.17 15.86 2.85
C ARG A 19 -15.37 16.35 2.02
N ASP A 20 -16.41 15.52 1.98
CA ASP A 20 -17.68 15.75 1.26
C ASP A 20 -17.59 15.82 -0.28
N GLN A 21 -16.41 15.57 -0.87
CA GLN A 21 -16.23 15.46 -2.31
C GLN A 21 -16.11 14.00 -2.72
N VAL A 22 -16.79 13.60 -3.81
CA VAL A 22 -16.58 12.29 -4.43
C VAL A 22 -15.36 12.41 -5.33
N MET A 23 -14.30 11.68 -5.00
CA MET A 23 -13.00 11.76 -5.67
C MET A 23 -12.64 10.38 -6.24
N SER A 24 -11.96 10.36 -7.39
CA SER A 24 -11.27 9.15 -7.85
C SER A 24 -10.16 8.81 -6.85
N ALA A 25 -10.14 7.56 -6.38
CA ALA A 25 -9.26 7.14 -5.31
C ALA A 25 -8.51 5.86 -5.66
N LEU A 26 -7.24 5.81 -5.28
CA LEU A 26 -6.43 4.60 -5.24
C LEU A 26 -6.27 4.14 -3.79
N THR A 27 -6.78 2.96 -3.46
CA THR A 27 -6.56 2.33 -2.16
C THR A 27 -5.42 1.34 -2.27
N ILE A 28 -4.45 1.41 -1.37
CA ILE A 28 -3.25 0.57 -1.35
C ILE A 28 -3.12 -0.06 0.03
N ILE A 29 -2.85 -1.36 0.10
CA ILE A 29 -2.46 -2.05 1.33
C ILE A 29 -1.02 -2.51 1.18
N LEU A 30 -0.09 -1.76 1.78
CA LEU A 30 1.34 -2.11 1.78
C LEU A 30 1.62 -3.26 2.75
N LYS A 31 2.49 -4.18 2.37
CA LYS A 31 3.13 -5.10 3.31
C LYS A 31 4.23 -4.33 4.05
N THR A 32 4.19 -4.35 5.39
CA THR A 32 5.13 -3.62 6.26
C THR A 32 5.73 -4.57 7.30
N GLY A 33 6.47 -4.05 8.29
CA GLY A 33 6.89 -4.83 9.48
C GLY A 33 5.71 -5.25 10.38
N GLY A 34 4.51 -4.71 10.16
CA GLY A 34 3.29 -5.09 10.85
C GLY A 34 2.37 -3.90 11.14
N CYS A 35 1.15 -4.21 11.57
CA CYS A 35 0.17 -3.21 11.98
C CYS A 35 0.37 -2.82 13.46
N ALA A 36 0.59 -1.55 13.76
CA ALA A 36 0.72 -1.07 15.14
C ALA A 36 -0.55 -1.31 15.99
N TRP A 37 -1.72 -1.32 15.36
CA TRP A 37 -2.98 -1.59 16.05
C TRP A 37 -3.22 -3.09 16.30
N ASN A 38 -2.95 -3.95 15.31
CA ASN A 38 -3.04 -5.42 15.33
C ASN A 38 -4.30 -6.06 15.99
N ARG A 39 -5.36 -5.28 16.23
CA ARG A 39 -6.58 -5.73 16.95
C ARG A 39 -7.87 -5.50 16.18
N CYS A 40 -7.77 -5.00 14.94
CA CYS A 40 -8.93 -4.89 14.05
C CYS A 40 -9.55 -6.27 13.82
N ARG A 41 -10.86 -6.39 14.01
CA ARG A 41 -11.58 -7.65 13.73
C ARG A 41 -11.96 -7.79 12.26
N MET A 42 -12.07 -6.68 11.54
CA MET A 42 -12.48 -6.62 10.13
C MET A 42 -11.33 -6.60 9.12
N CYS A 43 -10.11 -6.26 9.55
CA CYS A 43 -8.96 -6.20 8.64
C CYS A 43 -8.38 -7.61 8.46
N SER A 44 -8.49 -8.14 7.24
CA SER A 44 -7.88 -9.41 6.83
C SER A 44 -6.35 -9.35 6.82
N TYR A 45 -5.77 -8.16 6.62
CA TYR A 45 -4.31 -7.97 6.48
C TYR A 45 -3.57 -7.72 7.79
N ARG A 46 -4.24 -7.72 8.96
CA ARG A 46 -3.59 -7.35 10.25
C ARG A 46 -2.41 -8.26 10.64
N HIS A 47 -2.43 -9.50 10.17
CA HIS A 47 -1.40 -10.50 10.44
C HIS A 47 -0.29 -10.50 9.38
N GLU A 48 -0.53 -9.87 8.23
CA GLU A 48 0.45 -9.75 7.16
C GLU A 48 1.58 -8.82 7.58
N ARG A 49 2.80 -9.37 7.53
CA ARG A 49 4.03 -8.65 7.85
C ARG A 49 5.22 -9.33 7.20
N TYR A 50 6.30 -8.59 6.99
CA TYR A 50 7.59 -9.21 6.77
C TYR A 50 8.06 -9.91 8.05
N GLY A 51 8.83 -10.99 7.89
CA GLY A 51 9.53 -11.63 9.00
C GLY A 51 10.70 -10.78 9.49
N GLU A 52 11.77 -11.42 9.95
CA GLU A 52 12.97 -10.70 10.38
C GLU A 52 13.63 -9.97 9.20
N LEU A 53 13.34 -8.67 9.09
CA LEU A 53 14.02 -7.73 8.23
C LEU A 53 14.51 -6.57 9.10
N GLY A 54 15.78 -6.19 8.92
CA GLY A 54 16.28 -4.94 9.45
C GLY A 54 15.62 -3.74 8.78
N GLN A 55 15.81 -2.55 9.34
CA GLN A 55 15.22 -1.30 8.86
C GLN A 55 15.48 -1.06 7.36
N GLY A 56 16.74 -1.23 6.90
CA GLY A 56 17.09 -1.05 5.48
C GLY A 56 16.36 -2.04 4.57
N GLY A 57 16.20 -3.30 5.01
CA GLY A 57 15.44 -4.30 4.26
C GLY A 57 13.95 -3.97 4.16
N LEU A 58 13.34 -3.44 5.23
CA LEU A 58 11.96 -2.98 5.19
C LEU A 58 11.78 -1.77 4.25
N GLU A 59 12.71 -0.82 4.28
CA GLU A 59 12.68 0.35 3.40
C GLU A 59 12.77 -0.05 1.92
N GLU A 60 13.71 -0.93 1.56
CA GLU A 60 13.83 -1.46 0.20
C GLU A 60 12.53 -2.13 -0.28
N ARG A 61 11.87 -2.90 0.59
CA ARG A 61 10.61 -3.59 0.30
C ARG A 61 9.41 -2.64 0.16
N LEU A 62 9.41 -1.54 0.90
CA LEU A 62 8.37 -0.51 0.74
C LEU A 62 8.56 0.24 -0.57
N LEU A 63 9.80 0.62 -0.90
CA LEU A 63 10.13 1.30 -2.15
C LEU A 63 9.83 0.44 -3.38
N SER A 64 10.04 -0.88 -3.31
CA SER A 64 9.69 -1.78 -4.40
C SER A 64 8.17 -1.86 -4.63
N GLN A 65 7.37 -1.85 -3.56
CA GLN A 65 5.90 -1.80 -3.64
C GLN A 65 5.38 -0.48 -4.21
N VAL A 66 5.95 0.65 -3.79
CA VAL A 66 5.63 1.97 -4.36
C VAL A 66 5.99 2.01 -5.85
N SER A 67 7.13 1.43 -6.23
CA SER A 67 7.52 1.33 -7.64
C SER A 67 6.55 0.46 -8.44
N TRP A 68 6.05 -0.64 -7.87
CA TRP A 68 5.01 -1.45 -8.50
C TRP A 68 3.75 -0.64 -8.76
N ILE A 69 3.29 0.16 -7.79
CA ILE A 69 2.11 1.03 -7.94
C ILE A 69 2.30 2.00 -9.10
N ARG A 70 3.43 2.72 -9.14
CA ARG A 70 3.72 3.71 -10.19
C ARG A 70 3.74 3.09 -11.59
N ASN A 71 4.11 1.82 -11.70
CA ASN A 71 4.16 1.10 -12.98
C ASN A 71 2.82 0.49 -13.40
N ASN A 72 1.85 0.35 -12.49
CA ASN A 72 0.61 -0.39 -12.74
C ASN A 72 -0.67 0.47 -12.64
N PHE A 73 -0.57 1.74 -12.22
CA PHE A 73 -1.70 2.67 -12.15
C PHE A 73 -1.39 3.99 -12.86
N CYS A 74 -2.37 4.54 -13.57
CA CYS A 74 -2.32 5.89 -14.13
C CYS A 74 -2.59 6.90 -13.01
N LEU A 75 -1.54 7.42 -12.38
CA LEU A 75 -1.68 8.30 -11.21
C LEU A 75 -2.24 9.69 -11.55
N ASP A 76 -2.16 10.11 -12.81
CA ASP A 76 -2.70 11.41 -13.27
C ASP A 76 -4.23 11.46 -13.21
N GLU A 77 -4.90 10.30 -13.18
CA GLU A 77 -6.36 10.16 -13.08
C GLU A 77 -6.84 9.97 -11.63
N ILE A 78 -5.93 9.98 -10.65
CA ILE A 78 -6.22 9.70 -9.25
C ILE A 78 -6.15 11.00 -8.45
N GLU A 79 -7.28 11.40 -7.87
CA GLU A 79 -7.38 12.60 -7.05
C GLU A 79 -6.95 12.35 -5.59
N ALA A 80 -7.05 11.11 -5.10
CA ALA A 80 -6.66 10.75 -3.73
C ALA A 80 -6.01 9.36 -3.62
N VAL A 81 -5.01 9.25 -2.73
CA VAL A 81 -4.38 7.98 -2.37
C VAL A 81 -4.62 7.68 -0.90
N LYS A 82 -5.04 6.45 -0.60
CA LYS A 82 -5.23 5.94 0.76
C LYS A 82 -4.30 4.74 0.97
N ILE A 83 -3.62 4.72 2.11
CA ILE A 83 -2.68 3.67 2.53
C ILE A 83 -3.06 3.23 3.95
#